data_AF-A0A3M2M750-F1
#
_entry.id   AF-A0A3M2M750-F1
#
_cell.length_a   1.000
_cell.length_b   1.000
_cell.length_c   1.000
_cell.angle_alpha   90.00
_cell.angle_beta   90.00
_cell.angle_gamma   90.00
#
_symmetry.space_group_name_H-M   'P 1'
#
loop_
_entity.id
_entity.type
_entity.pdbx_description
1 polymer ?
#
loop_
_entity_poly.entity_id
_entity_poly.type
_entity_poly.pdbx_seq_one_letter_code
_entity_poly.pdbx_strand_id
1 'polypeptide(L)'
;MTSRIDDLVAGLATVRDGDITSEPDGAGGRSLLAAITAEDAPAPRRRRPRRLPGLVGAAVVVSAAAAAVAVLLPHGGRPVPLRSYANAAMSIQVKGTEYEVEVKDAYADQREFGKAFAKVGLDARLRIVPVTPEHEREIVQSGSLHAPKGGESTVGMLGMSDIVMKCPPGQSACPLRVRLSGSVYRLTGADIVIGRKAGPGEVFFDARPVRGDRAQGLRLAGRTVAEALAELRRRGLTSAFTLGDVNADGSGSSWASPLTWRPSGERRITGAWMRSSDSVGLMVVPQQGDPRPRPVD
;
A
#
# COMPACT_ATOMS: atom_id res chain seq x y z
N MET A 1 37.13 6.78 -29.75
CA MET A 1 37.64 6.04 -28.57
C MET A 1 36.42 5.60 -27.78
N THR A 2 35.86 4.44 -28.13
CA THR A 2 34.77 3.81 -27.38
C THR A 2 35.32 3.25 -26.08
N SER A 3 34.55 3.40 -25.01
CA SER A 3 35.00 3.08 -23.65
C SER A 3 35.08 1.56 -23.49
N ARG A 4 36.06 1.08 -22.72
CA ARG A 4 36.22 -0.34 -22.34
C ARG A 4 34.97 -0.95 -21.67
N ILE A 5 34.04 -0.09 -21.24
CA ILE A 5 32.74 -0.44 -20.67
C ILE A 5 31.76 -0.85 -21.78
N ASP A 6 31.77 -0.19 -22.93
CA ASP A 6 30.86 -0.48 -24.04
C ASP A 6 31.09 -1.90 -24.59
N ASP A 7 32.35 -2.36 -24.62
CA ASP A 7 32.72 -3.72 -25.04
C ASP A 7 32.28 -4.80 -24.04
N LEU A 8 32.25 -4.48 -22.73
CA LEU A 8 31.77 -5.39 -21.69
C LEU A 8 30.24 -5.51 -21.71
N VAL A 9 29.52 -4.44 -22.06
CA VAL A 9 28.06 -4.47 -22.22
C VAL A 9 27.67 -5.20 -23.52
N ALA A 10 28.41 -5.00 -24.61
CA ALA A 10 28.17 -5.70 -25.87
C ALA A 10 28.35 -7.23 -25.76
N GLY A 11 29.20 -7.70 -24.84
CA GLY A 11 29.40 -9.12 -24.56
C GLY A 11 28.29 -9.80 -23.74
N LEU A 12 27.40 -9.02 -23.09
CA LEU A 12 26.29 -9.53 -22.28
C LEU A 12 24.95 -9.58 -23.03
N ALA A 13 24.88 -8.93 -24.19
CA ALA A 13 23.71 -9.00 -25.05
C ALA A 13 23.73 -10.34 -25.81
N THR A 14 22.74 -11.19 -25.54
CA THR A 14 22.54 -12.46 -26.27
C THR A 14 22.03 -12.24 -27.70
N VAL A 15 21.59 -11.02 -28.02
CA VAL A 15 21.06 -10.62 -29.33
C VAL A 15 21.66 -9.25 -29.67
N ARG A 16 22.28 -9.10 -30.85
CA ARG A 16 22.84 -7.82 -31.32
C ARG A 16 21.76 -7.07 -32.11
N ASP A 17 21.79 -5.75 -32.09
CA ASP A 17 20.81 -4.93 -32.82
C ASP A 17 20.81 -5.20 -34.34
N GLY A 18 21.95 -5.65 -34.89
CA GLY A 18 22.06 -6.09 -36.29
C GLY A 18 21.44 -7.46 -36.58
N ASP A 19 21.08 -8.24 -35.55
CA ASP A 19 20.41 -9.54 -35.69
C ASP A 19 18.87 -9.38 -35.75
N ILE A 20 18.35 -8.19 -35.40
CA ILE A 20 16.92 -7.85 -35.51
C ILE A 20 16.64 -7.36 -36.94
N THR A 21 16.73 -8.27 -37.91
CA THR A 21 16.41 -8.00 -39.32
C THR A 21 15.07 -8.57 -39.78
N SER A 22 14.30 -9.18 -38.88
CA SER A 22 13.00 -9.74 -39.22
C SER A 22 11.87 -8.75 -38.96
N GLU A 23 11.12 -8.43 -40.01
CA GLU A 23 9.78 -7.85 -39.93
C GLU A 23 8.93 -8.56 -38.86
N PRO A 24 8.02 -7.84 -38.18
CA PRO A 24 7.21 -8.38 -37.08
C PRO A 24 6.36 -9.62 -37.44
N ASP A 25 6.18 -9.92 -38.73
CA ASP A 25 5.45 -11.09 -39.24
C ASP A 25 6.33 -12.32 -39.55
N GLY A 26 7.64 -12.23 -39.29
CA GLY A 26 8.60 -13.30 -39.48
C GLY A 26 8.32 -14.52 -38.59
N ALA A 27 8.99 -15.64 -38.89
CA ALA A 27 8.83 -16.89 -38.14
C ALA A 27 9.06 -16.72 -36.62
N GLY A 28 9.97 -15.83 -36.22
CA GLY A 28 10.22 -15.47 -34.82
C GLY A 28 9.04 -14.75 -34.16
N GLY A 29 8.43 -13.78 -34.84
CA GLY A 29 7.24 -13.07 -34.36
C GLY A 29 6.04 -13.99 -34.17
N ARG A 30 5.81 -14.90 -35.14
CA ARG A 30 4.74 -15.92 -35.03
C ARG A 30 4.98 -16.92 -33.91
N SER A 31 6.23 -17.32 -33.68
CA SER A 31 6.59 -18.21 -32.56
C SER A 31 6.34 -17.55 -31.20
N LEU A 32 6.63 -16.25 -31.07
CA LEU A 32 6.41 -15.51 -29.84
C LEU A 32 4.91 -15.29 -29.57
N LEU A 33 4.15 -14.94 -30.61
CA LEU A 33 2.70 -14.72 -30.51
C LEU A 33 1.96 -16.03 -30.20
N ALA A 34 2.41 -17.16 -30.76
CA ALA A 34 1.91 -18.50 -30.42
C ALA A 34 2.26 -18.91 -28.98
N ALA A 35 3.44 -18.54 -28.47
CA ALA A 35 3.80 -18.80 -27.08
C ALA A 35 2.93 -18.01 -26.09
N ILE A 36 2.66 -16.74 -26.38
CA ILE A 36 1.82 -15.87 -25.52
C ILE A 36 0.35 -16.32 -25.55
N THR A 37 -0.18 -16.72 -26.71
CA THR A 37 -1.58 -17.18 -26.83
C THR A 37 -1.81 -18.60 -26.31
N ALA A 38 -0.76 -19.41 -26.18
CA ALA A 38 -0.85 -20.76 -25.61
C ALA A 38 -0.98 -20.78 -24.08
N GLU A 39 -0.66 -19.68 -23.39
CA GLU A 39 -0.67 -19.60 -21.92
C GLU A 39 -2.07 -19.36 -21.31
N ASP A 40 -3.07 -18.98 -22.13
CA ASP A 40 -4.41 -18.56 -21.67
C ASP A 40 -5.56 -19.58 -21.92
N ALA A 41 -5.26 -20.85 -22.19
CA ALA A 41 -6.30 -21.88 -22.30
C ALA A 41 -6.57 -22.57 -20.94
N PRO A 42 -7.77 -22.45 -20.32
CA PRO A 42 -8.10 -23.19 -19.11
C PRO A 42 -8.21 -24.69 -19.41
N ALA A 43 -7.37 -25.49 -18.73
CA ALA A 43 -7.28 -26.92 -18.94
C ALA A 43 -8.59 -27.67 -18.61
N PRO A 44 -9.11 -28.54 -19.49
CA PRO A 44 -10.27 -29.37 -19.18
C PRO A 44 -9.93 -30.47 -18.16
N ARG A 45 -10.72 -30.55 -17.08
CA ARG A 45 -10.63 -31.58 -16.03
C ARG A 45 -10.91 -32.98 -16.60
N ARG A 46 -9.91 -33.87 -16.63
CA ARG A 46 -10.09 -35.29 -16.96
C ARG A 46 -10.07 -36.19 -15.72
N ARG A 47 -11.11 -37.02 -15.61
CA ARG A 47 -11.23 -38.18 -14.70
C ARG A 47 -10.24 -39.29 -15.13
N ARG A 48 -9.66 -40.01 -14.16
CA ARG A 48 -9.01 -41.34 -14.30
C ARG A 48 -9.79 -42.35 -13.42
N PRO A 49 -9.76 -43.68 -13.62
CA PRO A 49 -8.61 -44.49 -14.09
C PRO A 49 -8.90 -45.80 -14.90
N ARG A 50 -7.89 -46.39 -15.57
CA ARG A 50 -7.52 -47.82 -15.53
C ARG A 50 -6.25 -48.13 -16.36
N ARG A 51 -5.66 -49.30 -16.07
CA ARG A 51 -4.23 -49.69 -16.13
C ARG A 51 -3.73 -50.24 -17.48
N LEU A 52 -2.42 -50.10 -17.76
CA LEU A 52 -1.38 -51.14 -18.06
C LEU A 52 -0.17 -50.53 -18.84
N PRO A 53 1.01 -51.18 -18.89
CA PRO A 53 2.33 -50.55 -18.88
C PRO A 53 3.00 -50.49 -20.26
N GLY A 54 3.89 -49.52 -20.44
CA GLY A 54 4.67 -49.37 -21.68
C GLY A 54 5.76 -48.31 -21.57
N LEU A 55 6.97 -48.79 -21.28
CA LEU A 55 8.32 -48.32 -21.61
C LEU A 55 8.53 -47.08 -22.51
N VAL A 56 9.53 -46.29 -22.08
CA VAL A 56 10.48 -45.41 -22.83
C VAL A 56 10.01 -44.01 -23.26
N GLY A 57 10.78 -43.00 -22.85
CA GLY A 57 10.81 -41.70 -23.52
C GLY A 57 11.25 -40.54 -22.61
N ALA A 58 12.55 -40.28 -22.56
CA ALA A 58 13.15 -39.13 -21.89
C ALA A 58 12.68 -37.79 -22.48
N ALA A 59 12.45 -36.80 -21.62
CA ALA A 59 12.79 -35.39 -21.86
C ALA A 59 12.53 -34.59 -20.57
N VAL A 60 13.60 -34.36 -19.82
CA VAL A 60 13.66 -33.36 -18.77
C VAL A 60 13.73 -32.00 -19.45
N VAL A 61 12.72 -31.15 -19.28
CA VAL A 61 12.85 -29.71 -19.49
C VAL A 61 12.68 -29.06 -18.13
N VAL A 62 13.82 -28.80 -17.50
CA VAL A 62 13.91 -27.93 -16.33
C VAL A 62 13.57 -26.52 -16.80
N SER A 63 12.38 -26.04 -16.45
CA SER A 63 12.06 -24.61 -16.52
C SER A 63 12.91 -23.89 -15.47
N ALA A 64 14.10 -23.45 -15.89
CA ALA A 64 14.96 -22.61 -15.07
C ALA A 64 14.35 -21.21 -14.96
N ALA A 65 13.56 -20.99 -13.92
CA ALA A 65 13.36 -19.63 -13.40
C ALA A 65 14.73 -19.13 -12.92
N ALA A 66 15.32 -18.19 -13.63
CA ALA A 66 16.60 -17.59 -13.26
C ALA A 66 16.42 -16.70 -12.02
N ALA A 67 16.36 -17.32 -10.84
CA ALA A 67 16.71 -16.67 -9.59
C ALA A 67 18.23 -16.75 -9.45
N ALA A 68 18.94 -15.65 -9.67
CA ALA A 68 20.37 -15.56 -9.39
C ALA A 68 20.58 -15.65 -7.87
N VAL A 69 20.79 -16.86 -7.36
CA VAL A 69 21.11 -17.17 -5.97
C VAL A 69 22.59 -17.51 -5.92
N ALA A 70 23.43 -16.49 -5.76
CA ALA A 70 24.83 -16.70 -5.38
C ALA A 70 24.90 -16.91 -3.86
N VAL A 71 24.79 -18.16 -3.42
CA VAL A 71 24.97 -18.53 -2.01
C VAL A 71 26.29 -19.27 -1.88
N LEU A 72 27.32 -18.55 -1.43
CA LEU A 72 28.46 -19.15 -0.75
C LEU A 72 27.97 -19.55 0.65
N LEU A 73 27.74 -20.85 0.90
CA LEU A 73 27.47 -21.37 2.25
C LEU A 73 28.79 -21.84 2.90
N PRO A 74 29.28 -21.18 3.96
CA PRO A 74 30.04 -21.87 4.99
C PRO A 74 29.06 -22.60 5.91
N HIS A 75 29.18 -23.92 5.92
CA HIS A 75 28.80 -24.90 6.95
C HIS A 75 28.10 -24.34 8.21
N GLY A 76 26.80 -24.67 8.37
CA GLY A 76 26.06 -24.52 9.64
C GLY A 76 25.43 -23.16 9.94
N GLY A 77 25.52 -22.19 9.03
CA GLY A 77 25.04 -20.81 9.25
C GLY A 77 23.53 -20.62 9.07
N ARG A 78 22.93 -19.82 9.95
CA ARG A 78 21.56 -19.27 9.79
C ARG A 78 21.41 -18.66 8.39
N PRO A 79 20.22 -18.74 7.75
CA PRO A 79 20.00 -18.14 6.43
C PRO A 79 20.45 -16.68 6.42
N VAL A 80 21.41 -16.36 5.56
CA VAL A 80 21.88 -14.97 5.39
C VAL A 80 20.75 -14.19 4.69
N PRO A 81 20.33 -13.03 5.24
CA PRO A 81 19.32 -12.20 4.60
C PRO A 81 19.71 -11.82 3.17
N LEU A 82 18.73 -11.80 2.26
CA LEU A 82 18.97 -11.38 0.88
C LEU A 82 19.37 -9.90 0.82
N ARG A 83 20.31 -9.56 -0.06
CA ARG A 83 20.70 -8.16 -0.34
C ARG A 83 19.71 -7.44 -1.27
N SER A 84 18.89 -8.18 -1.98
CA SER A 84 17.80 -7.66 -2.79
C SER A 84 16.66 -8.68 -2.86
N TYR A 85 15.43 -8.17 -2.98
CA TYR A 85 14.25 -8.99 -3.20
C TYR A 85 13.27 -8.22 -4.07
N ALA A 86 12.60 -8.90 -4.99
CA ALA A 86 11.57 -8.30 -5.81
C ALA A 86 10.44 -9.29 -6.08
N ASN A 87 9.22 -8.78 -6.10
CA ASN A 87 8.03 -9.46 -6.59
C ASN A 87 7.19 -8.50 -7.45
N ALA A 88 5.95 -8.88 -7.77
CA ALA A 88 5.03 -8.06 -8.53
C ALA A 88 4.63 -6.77 -7.76
N ALA A 89 4.49 -6.86 -6.43
CA ALA A 89 4.03 -5.75 -5.60
C ALA A 89 5.13 -4.72 -5.27
N MET A 90 6.38 -5.17 -5.09
CA MET A 90 7.48 -4.31 -4.66
C MET A 90 8.88 -4.85 -5.00
N SER A 91 9.88 -3.98 -4.84
CA SER A 91 11.30 -4.33 -4.81
C SER A 91 11.99 -3.71 -3.60
N ILE A 92 12.98 -4.42 -3.06
CA ILE A 92 13.79 -4.02 -1.92
C ILE A 92 15.25 -4.19 -2.30
N GLN A 93 16.06 -3.17 -2.08
CA GLN A 93 17.52 -3.22 -2.21
C GLN A 93 18.16 -2.83 -0.88
N VAL A 94 19.10 -3.63 -0.40
CA VAL A 94 19.83 -3.38 0.83
C VAL A 94 21.17 -2.71 0.48
N LYS A 95 21.30 -1.42 0.79
CA LYS A 95 22.50 -0.61 0.56
C LYS A 95 23.16 -0.30 1.90
N GLY A 96 24.11 -1.14 2.30
CA GLY A 96 24.78 -1.01 3.61
C GLY A 96 23.81 -1.21 4.76
N THR A 97 23.43 -0.13 5.44
CA THR A 97 22.43 -0.11 6.53
C THR A 97 21.08 0.46 6.11
N GLU A 98 20.92 0.84 4.85
CA GLU A 98 19.69 1.39 4.30
C GLU A 98 18.93 0.33 3.50
N TYR A 99 17.61 0.38 3.55
CA TYR A 99 16.72 -0.36 2.68
C TYR A 99 16.05 0.64 1.73
N GLU A 100 16.27 0.46 0.43
CA GLU A 100 15.54 1.18 -0.59
C GLU A 100 14.37 0.30 -1.05
N VAL A 101 13.16 0.78 -0.81
CA VAL A 101 11.92 0.07 -1.06
C VAL A 101 11.18 0.78 -2.18
N GLU A 102 10.81 0.05 -3.21
CA GLU A 102 10.01 0.56 -4.32
C GLU A 102 8.71 -0.24 -4.39
N VAL A 103 7.59 0.43 -4.14
CA VAL A 103 6.26 -0.16 -4.31
C VAL A 103 5.84 0.03 -5.76
N LYS A 104 5.59 -1.10 -6.43
CA LYS A 104 5.16 -1.17 -7.83
C LYS A 104 3.64 -1.18 -7.94
N ASP A 105 2.97 -1.85 -7.00
CA ASP A 105 1.51 -1.90 -6.92
C ASP A 105 1.03 -1.52 -5.51
N ALA A 106 0.36 -0.37 -5.43
CA ALA A 106 -0.19 0.18 -4.19
C ALA A 106 -1.46 -0.55 -3.71
N TYR A 107 -2.06 -1.39 -4.55
CA TYR A 107 -3.29 -2.14 -4.29
C TYR A 107 -3.05 -3.64 -4.08
N ALA A 108 -1.79 -4.08 -4.11
CA ALA A 108 -1.43 -5.45 -3.79
C ALA A 108 -1.88 -5.86 -2.38
N ASP A 109 -2.01 -7.18 -2.15
CA ASP A 109 -2.30 -7.72 -0.81
C ASP A 109 -1.22 -7.28 0.18
N GLN A 110 -1.61 -6.53 1.22
CA GLN A 110 -0.65 -5.95 2.18
C GLN A 110 0.20 -7.01 2.91
N ARG A 111 -0.26 -8.27 2.98
CA ARG A 111 0.53 -9.38 3.53
C ARG A 111 1.76 -9.69 2.67
N GLU A 112 1.73 -9.37 1.39
CA GLU A 112 2.89 -9.54 0.51
C GLU A 112 4.02 -8.60 0.87
N PHE A 113 3.73 -7.37 1.32
CA PHE A 113 4.76 -6.44 1.75
C PHE A 113 5.54 -6.96 2.96
N GLY A 114 4.82 -7.45 3.99
CA GLY A 114 5.46 -8.06 5.16
C GLY A 114 6.31 -9.29 4.81
N LYS A 115 5.81 -10.14 3.91
CA LYS A 115 6.58 -11.29 3.40
C LYS A 115 7.86 -10.85 2.69
N ALA A 116 7.80 -9.80 1.87
CA ALA A 116 8.95 -9.28 1.15
C ALA A 116 10.01 -8.71 2.10
N PHE A 117 9.60 -7.93 3.11
CA PHE A 117 10.53 -7.44 4.14
C PHE A 117 11.21 -8.57 4.92
N ALA A 118 10.46 -9.62 5.27
CA ALA A 118 11.03 -10.78 5.95
C ALA A 118 12.12 -11.49 5.11
N LYS A 119 12.05 -11.47 3.78
CA LYS A 119 13.07 -12.07 2.90
C LYS A 119 14.44 -11.36 2.96
N VAL A 120 14.44 -10.08 3.30
CA VAL A 120 15.67 -9.28 3.49
C VAL A 120 16.02 -9.11 4.98
N GLY A 121 15.37 -9.85 5.87
CA GLY A 121 15.65 -9.82 7.31
C GLY A 121 15.15 -8.56 8.01
N LEU A 122 14.17 -7.86 7.44
CA LEU A 122 13.54 -6.70 8.06
C LEU A 122 12.18 -7.07 8.64
N ASP A 123 11.96 -6.73 9.90
CA ASP A 123 10.64 -6.79 10.54
C ASP A 123 9.90 -5.47 10.29
N ALA A 124 9.12 -5.42 9.21
CA ALA A 124 8.40 -4.22 8.82
C ALA A 124 7.00 -4.54 8.30
N ARG A 125 6.07 -3.65 8.61
CA ARG A 125 4.72 -3.60 8.08
C ARG A 125 4.57 -2.32 7.28
N LEU A 126 4.20 -2.48 6.01
CA LEU A 126 3.79 -1.39 5.15
C LEU A 126 2.28 -1.50 4.92
N ARG A 127 1.56 -0.42 5.21
CA ARG A 127 0.13 -0.29 4.93
C ARG A 127 -0.06 0.83 3.92
N ILE A 128 -0.92 0.59 2.94
CA ILE A 128 -1.28 1.59 1.94
C ILE A 128 -2.76 1.88 2.11
N VAL A 129 -3.09 3.12 2.45
CA VAL A 129 -4.42 3.51 2.92
C VAL A 129 -4.97 4.69 2.11
N PRO A 130 -6.29 4.75 1.86
CA PRO A 130 -6.91 5.92 1.23
C PRO A 130 -6.70 7.15 2.12
N VAL A 131 -6.37 8.31 1.54
CA VAL A 131 -6.17 9.58 2.26
C VAL A 131 -6.80 10.75 1.50
N THR A 132 -6.84 11.92 2.11
CA THR A 132 -7.19 13.16 1.42
C THR A 132 -6.20 13.51 0.30
N PRO A 133 -6.61 14.27 -0.73
CA PRO A 133 -5.72 14.65 -1.85
C PRO A 133 -4.40 15.29 -1.43
N GLU A 134 -4.39 16.01 -0.31
CA GLU A 134 -3.22 16.73 0.21
C GLU A 134 -2.13 15.77 0.73
N HIS A 135 -2.49 14.56 1.17
CA HIS A 135 -1.56 13.58 1.72
C HIS A 135 -1.32 12.38 0.78
N GLU A 136 -1.80 12.45 -0.46
CA GLU A 136 -1.59 11.40 -1.43
C GLU A 136 -0.07 11.15 -1.59
N ARG A 137 0.30 9.88 -1.45
CA ARG A 137 1.67 9.39 -1.64
C ARG A 137 2.66 9.88 -0.58
N GLU A 138 2.17 10.35 0.56
CA GLU A 138 2.97 10.71 1.73
C GLU A 138 2.96 9.61 2.80
N ILE A 139 3.99 9.56 3.65
CA ILE A 139 3.96 8.76 4.87
C ILE A 139 3.07 9.50 5.86
N VAL A 140 1.84 9.00 6.03
CA VAL A 140 0.85 9.60 6.94
C VAL A 140 0.96 9.09 8.37
N GLN A 141 1.69 7.99 8.56
CA GLN A 141 2.04 7.48 9.88
C GLN A 141 3.32 6.64 9.80
N SER A 142 4.25 6.88 10.72
CA SER A 142 5.41 6.04 10.98
C SER A 142 5.47 5.69 12.46
N GLY A 143 5.91 4.48 12.77
CA GLY A 143 6.02 4.00 14.13
C GLY A 143 6.80 2.70 14.25
N SER A 144 6.78 2.15 15.45
CA SER A 144 7.45 0.90 15.81
C SER A 144 6.42 -0.23 15.98
N LEU A 145 6.72 -1.42 15.45
CA LEU A 145 5.83 -2.59 15.59
C LEU A 145 5.74 -3.10 17.02
N HIS A 146 6.83 -2.97 17.78
CA HIS A 146 6.97 -3.49 19.14
C HIS A 146 6.91 -2.40 20.19
N ALA A 147 6.30 -1.25 19.87
CA ALA A 147 6.08 -0.20 20.87
C ALA A 147 5.18 -0.73 22.02
N PRO A 148 5.52 -0.46 23.29
CA PRO A 148 4.68 -0.84 24.42
C PRO A 148 3.27 -0.27 24.26
N LYS A 149 2.23 -1.10 24.46
CA LYS A 149 0.84 -0.62 24.46
C LYS A 149 0.68 0.45 25.56
N GLY A 150 0.31 1.67 25.18
CA GLY A 150 0.15 2.80 26.09
C GLY A 150 1.36 3.72 26.22
N GLY A 151 2.47 3.44 25.51
CA GLY A 151 3.50 4.44 25.29
C GLY A 151 3.00 5.52 24.35
N GLU A 152 3.28 6.79 24.67
CA GLU A 152 3.09 7.92 23.77
C GLU A 152 3.70 7.55 22.41
N SER A 153 2.91 7.65 21.34
CA SER A 153 3.41 7.40 19.98
C SER A 153 4.62 8.29 19.82
N THR A 154 5.80 7.69 19.79
CA THR A 154 7.05 8.44 19.67
C THR A 154 7.15 8.88 18.21
N VAL A 155 6.35 9.89 17.85
CA VAL A 155 6.43 10.63 16.59
C VAL A 155 7.82 11.28 16.43
N GLY A 156 8.68 11.22 17.46
CA GLY A 156 10.04 11.76 17.47
C GLY A 156 11.20 10.77 17.48
N MET A 157 11.03 9.43 17.39
CA MET A 157 12.20 8.54 17.38
C MET A 157 12.72 8.34 15.95
N LEU A 158 13.83 9.03 15.64
CA LEU A 158 14.53 9.09 14.36
C LEU A 158 14.91 7.70 13.80
N GLY A 159 14.02 7.11 13.02
CA GLY A 159 14.42 6.45 11.79
C GLY A 159 14.18 7.44 10.65
N MET A 160 15.21 7.83 9.90
CA MET A 160 14.99 8.66 8.71
C MET A 160 14.25 7.80 7.69
N SER A 161 12.95 8.06 7.55
CA SER A 161 12.19 7.64 6.38
C SER A 161 12.13 8.81 5.42
N ASP A 162 13.04 8.85 4.46
CA ASP A 162 12.96 9.81 3.36
C ASP A 162 12.14 9.17 2.24
N ILE A 163 11.06 9.84 1.86
CA ILE A 163 10.28 9.44 0.70
C ILE A 163 10.89 10.13 -0.51
N VAL A 164 11.48 9.34 -1.42
CA VAL A 164 11.97 9.88 -2.70
C VAL A 164 10.77 9.93 -3.65
N MET A 165 9.95 10.97 -3.48
CA MET A 165 8.67 11.14 -4.17
C MET A 165 8.73 11.81 -5.54
N LYS A 166 9.92 12.18 -6.01
CA LYS A 166 10.04 12.78 -7.34
C LYS A 166 9.73 11.73 -8.39
N CYS A 167 8.54 11.84 -8.97
CA CYS A 167 8.20 11.09 -10.18
C CYS A 167 9.26 11.37 -11.23
N PRO A 168 9.94 10.32 -11.74
CA PRO A 168 10.87 10.51 -12.83
C PRO A 168 10.11 11.14 -14.01
N PRO A 169 10.65 12.21 -14.62
CA PRO A 169 10.02 12.79 -15.81
C PRO A 169 9.93 11.74 -16.91
N GLY A 170 8.79 11.67 -17.60
CA GLY A 170 8.57 10.76 -18.74
C GLY A 170 8.13 9.34 -18.41
N GLN A 171 7.84 9.00 -17.14
CA GLN A 171 7.25 7.70 -16.79
C GLN A 171 5.71 7.79 -16.67
N SER A 172 5.01 6.81 -17.25
CA SER A 172 3.54 6.70 -17.17
C SER A 172 3.05 6.22 -15.80
N ALA A 173 3.92 5.53 -15.05
CA ALA A 173 3.70 5.15 -13.67
C ALA A 173 4.77 5.84 -12.81
N CYS A 174 4.34 6.49 -11.75
CA CYS A 174 5.27 7.06 -10.79
C CYS A 174 5.42 6.08 -9.62
N PRO A 175 6.54 5.36 -9.50
CA PRO A 175 6.74 4.41 -8.43
C PRO A 175 6.80 5.12 -7.07
N LEU A 176 6.31 4.46 -6.03
CA LEU A 176 6.37 4.97 -4.67
C LEU A 176 7.66 4.42 -4.02
N ARG A 177 8.66 5.29 -3.84
CA ARG A 177 9.97 4.91 -3.29
C ARG A 177 10.14 5.42 -1.87
N VAL A 178 10.45 4.49 -0.97
CA VAL A 178 10.64 4.74 0.45
C VAL A 178 12.04 4.28 0.81
N ARG A 179 12.84 5.19 1.36
CA ARG A 179 14.12 4.83 1.97
C ARG A 179 13.91 4.62 3.46
N LEU A 180 14.27 3.45 3.96
CA LEU A 180 14.24 3.13 5.37
C LEU A 180 15.68 3.04 5.88
N SER A 181 16.06 3.97 6.74
CA SER A 181 17.38 3.97 7.38
C SER A 181 17.25 4.17 8.90
N GLY A 182 18.22 3.63 9.64
CA GLY A 182 18.26 3.71 11.10
C GLY A 182 18.28 2.35 11.78
N SER A 183 18.88 2.30 12.97
CA SER A 183 18.92 1.10 13.82
C SER A 183 17.55 0.74 14.40
N VAL A 184 16.67 1.73 14.59
CA VAL A 184 15.34 1.54 15.20
C VAL A 184 14.49 0.50 14.45
N TYR A 185 14.48 0.54 13.11
CA TYR A 185 13.71 -0.40 12.29
C TYR A 185 14.19 -1.86 12.38
N ARG A 186 15.45 -2.08 12.81
CA ARG A 186 15.99 -3.44 13.03
C ARG A 186 15.74 -3.96 14.45
N LEU A 187 15.60 -3.07 15.42
CA LEU A 187 15.46 -3.44 16.84
C LEU A 187 14.00 -3.55 17.27
N THR A 188 13.14 -2.63 16.80
CA THR A 188 11.76 -2.50 17.27
C THR A 188 10.73 -2.77 16.17
N GLY A 189 11.20 -3.08 14.96
CA GLY A 189 10.38 -3.20 13.76
C GLY A 189 9.82 -1.86 13.28
N ALA A 190 9.33 -1.83 12.04
CA ALA A 190 8.77 -0.64 11.41
C ALA A 190 7.27 -0.78 11.11
N ASP A 191 6.42 0.16 11.49
CA ASP A 191 5.06 0.30 10.97
C ASP A 191 4.98 1.58 10.14
N ILE A 192 4.83 1.43 8.84
CA ILE A 192 4.82 2.54 7.88
C ILE A 192 3.47 2.55 7.19
N VAL A 193 2.84 3.71 7.14
CA VAL A 193 1.56 3.93 6.47
C VAL A 193 1.73 4.98 5.40
N ILE A 194 1.41 4.63 4.17
CA ILE A 194 1.50 5.52 3.03
C ILE A 194 0.11 5.80 2.48
N GLY A 195 -0.16 7.07 2.23
CA GLY A 195 -1.38 7.52 1.60
C GLY A 195 -1.42 7.12 0.13
N ARG A 196 -2.56 6.59 -0.32
CA ARG A 196 -2.91 6.50 -1.73
C ARG A 196 -4.14 7.33 -2.01
N LYS A 197 -4.33 7.67 -3.29
CA LYS A 197 -5.60 8.20 -3.77
C LYS A 197 -6.75 7.29 -3.33
N ALA A 198 -7.75 7.89 -2.72
CA ALA A 198 -8.98 7.21 -2.37
C ALA A 198 -9.84 6.97 -3.62
N GLY A 199 -10.42 5.78 -3.70
CA GLY A 199 -11.51 5.48 -4.62
C GLY A 199 -12.82 6.15 -4.18
N PRO A 200 -13.84 6.18 -5.07
CA PRO A 200 -15.14 6.74 -4.72
C PRO A 200 -15.73 6.08 -3.47
N GLY A 201 -16.14 6.89 -2.50
CA GLY A 201 -16.77 6.42 -1.26
C GLY A 201 -15.81 5.82 -0.21
N GLU A 202 -14.53 5.67 -0.52
CA GLU A 202 -13.56 5.18 0.46
C GLU A 202 -13.34 6.21 1.58
N VAL A 203 -13.41 5.74 2.83
CA VAL A 203 -13.16 6.61 3.99
C VAL A 203 -11.68 6.90 4.08
N PHE A 204 -11.31 8.17 4.13
CA PHE A 204 -9.93 8.59 4.30
C PHE A 204 -9.39 8.18 5.68
N PHE A 205 -8.15 7.68 5.71
CA PHE A 205 -7.47 7.26 6.93
C PHE A 205 -7.16 8.43 7.86
N ASP A 206 -6.91 9.59 7.29
CA ASP A 206 -6.67 10.87 7.96
C ASP A 206 -7.97 11.64 8.25
N ALA A 207 -9.15 11.07 7.99
CA ALA A 207 -10.43 11.66 8.37
C ALA A 207 -10.62 11.64 9.90
N ARG A 208 -10.15 12.69 10.58
CA ARG A 208 -10.27 12.85 12.02
C ARG A 208 -11.41 13.80 12.40
N PRO A 209 -12.22 13.46 13.42
CA PRO A 209 -13.15 14.41 14.01
C PRO A 209 -12.40 15.63 14.55
N VAL A 210 -12.85 16.82 14.17
CA VAL A 210 -12.27 18.11 14.62
C VAL A 210 -13.39 19.08 14.95
N ARG A 211 -13.13 20.04 15.84
CA ARG A 211 -14.04 21.15 16.09
C ARG A 211 -14.07 22.10 14.89
N GLY A 212 -15.23 22.67 14.58
CA GLY A 212 -15.41 23.61 13.47
C GLY A 212 -15.51 22.94 12.10
N ASP A 213 -15.42 23.73 11.03
CA ASP A 213 -15.55 23.26 9.64
C ASP A 213 -14.18 23.02 9.00
N ARG A 214 -13.88 21.76 8.67
CA ARG A 214 -12.82 21.36 7.73
C ARG A 214 -13.35 20.64 6.49
N ALA A 215 -14.67 20.53 6.36
CA ALA A 215 -15.30 20.06 5.14
C ALA A 215 -15.23 21.19 4.09
N GLN A 216 -14.40 21.01 3.06
CA GLN A 216 -14.09 22.07 2.09
C GLN A 216 -15.37 22.63 1.45
N GLY A 217 -15.56 23.95 1.55
CA GLY A 217 -16.71 24.64 0.98
C GLY A 217 -18.05 24.37 1.67
N LEU A 218 -18.02 23.78 2.88
CA LEU A 218 -19.19 23.51 3.71
C LEU A 218 -19.07 24.29 5.03
N ARG A 219 -20.15 24.99 5.42
CA ARG A 219 -20.25 25.72 6.69
C ARG A 219 -21.35 25.10 7.53
N LEU A 220 -21.04 24.00 8.22
CA LEU A 220 -22.02 23.16 8.91
C LEU A 220 -21.91 23.28 10.43
N ALA A 221 -20.73 23.57 10.97
CA ALA A 221 -20.54 23.80 12.40
C ALA A 221 -21.44 24.97 12.87
N GLY A 222 -22.09 24.77 14.02
CA GLY A 222 -23.08 25.69 14.60
C GLY A 222 -24.50 25.49 14.10
N ARG A 223 -24.74 24.85 12.94
CA ARG A 223 -26.08 24.56 12.43
C ARG A 223 -26.76 23.43 13.20
N THR A 224 -28.08 23.31 13.06
CA THR A 224 -28.80 22.13 13.54
C THR A 224 -28.50 20.92 12.64
N VAL A 225 -28.68 19.71 13.18
CA VAL A 225 -28.56 18.46 12.42
C VAL A 225 -29.50 18.48 11.21
N ALA A 226 -30.74 18.95 11.38
CA ALA A 226 -31.72 19.02 10.30
C ALA A 226 -31.25 19.94 9.15
N GLU A 227 -30.73 21.12 9.48
CA GLU A 227 -30.18 22.07 8.50
C GLU A 227 -28.95 21.51 7.77
N ALA A 228 -28.03 20.89 8.51
CA ALA A 228 -26.83 20.29 7.95
C ALA A 228 -27.17 19.14 7.00
N LEU A 229 -28.08 18.24 7.40
CA LEU A 229 -28.54 17.14 6.55
C LEU A 229 -29.25 17.63 5.28
N ALA A 230 -30.04 18.70 5.38
CA ALA A 230 -30.67 19.31 4.22
C ALA A 230 -29.64 19.88 3.22
N GLU A 231 -28.59 20.54 3.73
CA GLU A 231 -27.49 21.05 2.90
C GLU A 231 -26.69 19.92 2.23
N LEU A 232 -26.34 18.88 2.98
CA LEU A 232 -25.62 17.73 2.41
C LEU A 232 -26.45 17.04 1.32
N ARG A 233 -27.75 16.84 1.55
CA ARG A 233 -28.65 16.25 0.55
C ARG A 233 -28.72 17.09 -0.73
N ARG A 234 -28.80 18.43 -0.62
CA ARG A 234 -28.79 19.33 -1.79
C ARG A 234 -27.53 19.17 -2.65
N ARG A 235 -26.42 18.78 -2.03
CA ARG A 235 -25.12 18.60 -2.69
C ARG A 235 -24.85 17.14 -3.08
N GLY A 236 -25.80 16.23 -2.86
CA GLY A 236 -25.61 14.80 -3.13
C GLY A 236 -24.61 14.12 -2.20
N LEU A 237 -24.35 14.69 -1.01
CA LEU A 237 -23.41 14.16 -0.03
C LEU A 237 -24.14 13.36 1.06
N THR A 238 -23.50 12.30 1.54
CA THR A 238 -23.96 11.51 2.69
C THR A 238 -23.34 12.02 3.99
N SER A 239 -23.91 11.58 5.12
CA SER A 239 -23.46 11.97 6.46
C SER A 239 -23.17 10.76 7.33
N ALA A 240 -22.18 10.87 8.22
CA ALA A 240 -22.00 9.97 9.35
C ALA A 240 -21.79 10.75 10.64
N PHE A 241 -22.35 10.25 11.74
CA PHE A 241 -22.30 10.93 13.02
C PHE A 241 -21.22 10.40 13.93
N THR A 242 -20.52 11.32 14.57
CA THR A 242 -19.58 11.07 15.66
C THR A 242 -20.11 11.77 16.90
N LEU A 243 -20.08 11.07 18.03
CA LEU A 243 -20.38 11.64 19.34
C LEU A 243 -19.08 12.10 19.97
N GLY A 244 -19.02 13.32 20.48
CA GLY A 244 -17.83 13.81 21.15
C GLY A 244 -17.84 15.30 21.40
N ASP A 245 -16.86 15.74 22.18
CA ASP A 245 -16.53 17.14 22.35
C ASP A 245 -15.01 17.28 22.17
N VAL A 246 -14.63 18.05 21.17
CA VAL A 246 -13.24 18.34 20.83
C VAL A 246 -13.03 19.83 21.04
N ASN A 247 -12.03 20.17 21.85
CA ASN A 247 -11.61 21.50 22.16
C ASN A 247 -10.89 22.14 20.97
N ALA A 248 -10.70 23.46 21.02
CA ALA A 248 -10.03 24.20 19.94
C ALA A 248 -8.56 23.80 19.76
N ASP A 249 -7.91 23.33 20.82
CA ASP A 249 -6.54 22.80 20.82
C ASP A 249 -6.43 21.35 20.32
N GLY A 250 -7.55 20.75 19.90
CA GLY A 250 -7.61 19.36 19.44
C GLY A 250 -7.71 18.32 20.55
N SER A 251 -7.66 18.71 21.82
CA SER A 251 -7.93 17.81 22.95
C SER A 251 -9.42 17.46 23.03
N GLY A 252 -9.76 16.40 23.75
CA GLY A 252 -11.15 15.96 23.93
C GLY A 252 -11.34 14.47 23.64
N SER A 253 -12.60 14.06 23.52
CA SER A 253 -12.92 12.67 23.21
C SER A 253 -14.02 12.61 22.16
N SER A 254 -13.90 11.64 21.26
CA SER A 254 -14.93 11.36 20.28
C SER A 254 -14.97 9.87 19.94
N TRP A 255 -16.15 9.38 19.59
CA TRP A 255 -16.36 8.00 19.19
C TRP A 255 -17.39 7.91 18.07
N ALA A 256 -17.21 6.92 17.19
CA ALA A 256 -18.17 6.63 16.15
C ALA A 256 -19.50 6.18 16.78
N SER A 257 -20.60 6.75 16.29
CA SER A 257 -21.94 6.26 16.65
C SER A 257 -22.28 4.99 15.85
N PRO A 258 -23.17 4.12 16.36
CA PRO A 258 -23.72 3.02 15.58
C PRO A 258 -24.36 3.51 14.28
N LEU A 259 -24.19 2.77 13.17
CA LEU A 259 -24.72 3.16 11.86
C LEU A 259 -26.23 3.38 11.82
N THR A 260 -26.98 2.82 12.77
CA THR A 260 -28.43 2.96 12.91
C THR A 260 -28.85 4.15 13.77
N TRP A 261 -27.95 4.70 14.60
CA TRP A 261 -28.27 5.80 15.49
C TRP A 261 -28.37 7.12 14.73
N ARG A 262 -29.36 7.94 15.09
CA ARG A 262 -29.56 9.27 14.51
C ARG A 262 -29.82 10.27 15.64
N PRO A 263 -29.08 11.40 15.70
CA PRO A 263 -29.40 12.47 16.63
C PRO A 263 -30.72 13.15 16.25
N SER A 264 -31.36 13.79 17.23
CA SER A 264 -32.49 14.70 16.96
C SER A 264 -32.06 15.83 16.00
N GLY A 265 -32.99 16.24 15.13
CA GLY A 265 -32.78 17.31 14.16
C GLY A 265 -32.37 18.65 14.77
N GLU A 266 -32.78 18.92 16.02
CA GLU A 266 -32.52 20.17 16.74
C GLU A 266 -31.11 20.24 17.36
N ARG A 267 -30.39 19.11 17.43
CA ARG A 267 -29.04 19.10 17.99
C ARG A 267 -28.11 19.91 17.12
N ARG A 268 -27.18 20.64 17.74
CA ARG A 268 -26.19 21.43 17.01
C ARG A 268 -24.98 20.59 16.64
N ILE A 269 -24.46 20.85 15.44
CA ILE A 269 -23.18 20.32 14.96
C ILE A 269 -22.04 21.14 15.57
N THR A 270 -21.08 20.49 16.21
CA THR A 270 -19.88 21.15 16.78
C THR A 270 -18.66 21.05 15.88
N GLY A 271 -18.68 20.12 14.92
CA GLY A 271 -17.60 19.90 13.98
C GLY A 271 -18.04 19.17 12.73
N ALA A 272 -17.39 19.47 11.60
CA ALA A 272 -17.62 18.81 10.33
C ALA A 272 -16.31 18.63 9.54
N TRP A 273 -16.11 17.47 8.94
CA TRP A 273 -14.93 17.14 8.14
C TRP A 273 -15.28 16.19 6.99
N MET A 274 -14.50 16.20 5.91
CA MET A 274 -14.65 15.21 4.85
C MET A 274 -14.23 13.83 5.38
N ARG A 275 -15.09 12.83 5.21
CA ARG A 275 -14.77 11.43 5.52
C ARG A 275 -14.37 10.64 4.30
N SER A 276 -14.95 10.96 3.14
CA SER A 276 -14.65 10.37 1.83
C SER A 276 -14.91 11.46 0.77
N SER A 277 -14.82 11.10 -0.51
CA SER A 277 -15.19 11.99 -1.62
C SER A 277 -16.67 12.42 -1.62
N ASP A 278 -17.54 11.64 -0.97
CA ASP A 278 -19.00 11.79 -1.02
C ASP A 278 -19.67 11.81 0.36
N SER A 279 -18.91 11.67 1.46
CA SER A 279 -19.43 11.64 2.82
C SER A 279 -18.77 12.67 3.72
N VAL A 280 -19.59 13.31 4.55
CA VAL A 280 -19.17 14.25 5.59
C VAL A 280 -19.38 13.63 6.98
N GLY A 281 -18.38 13.77 7.85
CA GLY A 281 -18.50 13.47 9.27
C GLY A 281 -19.10 14.66 10.00
N LEU A 282 -20.10 14.41 10.84
CA LEU A 282 -20.79 15.41 11.65
C LEU A 282 -20.61 15.08 13.12
N MET A 283 -20.01 15.98 13.89
CA MET A 283 -19.84 15.83 15.33
C MET A 283 -20.99 16.49 16.08
N VAL A 284 -21.51 15.78 17.09
CA VAL A 284 -22.54 16.27 18.01
C VAL A 284 -22.12 15.98 19.45
N VAL A 285 -22.37 16.94 20.34
CA VAL A 285 -22.05 16.81 21.78
C VAL A 285 -22.92 15.72 22.39
N PRO A 286 -22.35 14.71 23.08
CA PRO A 286 -23.11 13.63 23.70
C PRO A 286 -24.16 14.11 24.71
N GLN A 287 -25.31 13.43 24.75
CA GLN A 287 -26.39 13.68 25.71
C GLN A 287 -26.79 12.39 26.43
N GLN A 288 -27.54 12.53 27.52
CA GLN A 288 -28.08 11.37 28.24
C GLN A 288 -28.95 10.52 27.30
N GLY A 289 -28.70 9.22 27.28
CA GLY A 289 -29.38 8.28 26.38
C GLY A 289 -28.68 8.03 25.04
N ASP A 290 -27.62 8.78 24.73
CA ASP A 290 -26.81 8.51 23.54
C ASP A 290 -26.00 7.20 23.67
N PRO A 291 -25.68 6.55 22.54
CA PRO A 291 -24.78 5.41 22.51
C PRO A 291 -23.44 5.73 23.15
N ARG A 292 -23.04 4.88 24.10
CA ARG A 292 -21.72 4.94 24.71
C ARG A 292 -20.66 4.38 23.76
N PRO A 293 -19.39 4.82 23.87
CA PRO A 293 -18.31 4.19 23.14
C PRO A 293 -18.29 2.70 23.44
N ARG A 294 -18.23 1.87 22.39
CA ARG A 294 -18.00 0.44 22.58
C ARG A 294 -16.54 0.26 23.01
N PRO A 295 -16.25 -0.62 23.98
CA PRO A 295 -14.89 -1.09 24.20
C PRO A 295 -14.31 -1.54 22.86
N VAL A 296 -13.07 -1.13 22.59
CA VAL A 296 -12.33 -1.67 21.45
C VAL A 296 -11.83 -3.03 21.93
N ASP A 297 -12.44 -4.11 21.42
CA ASP A 297 -12.00 -5.48 21.70
C ASP A 297 -10.60 -5.76 21.12
#